data_AF-A0A7G2D8E1-F1
#
_entry.id   AF-A0A7G2D8E1-F1
#
_cell.length_a   1.000
_cell.length_b   1.000
_cell.length_c   1.000
_cell.angle_alpha   90.00
_cell.angle_beta   90.00
_cell.angle_gamma   90.00
#
_symmetry.space_group_name_H-M   'P 1'
#
loop_
_entity.id
_entity.type
_entity.pdbx_description
1 polymer ?
#
loop_
_entity_poly.entity_id
_entity_poly.type
_entity_poly.pdbx_seq_one_letter_code
_entity_poly.pdbx_strand_id
1 'polypeptide(L)'
;MEEWDEIEVPRNVKDIFVEMKNTAELMVDLAYSSILFNEEEMAEEVLELEEYLDLLNYHLMVHAVLAARRPKEAEQITSILHMAHAIDDMSNAAADLAKMVIDGVELHPVITEAILGSEEIIGKIFVSAESILVGKTLEELDLAANTGVWIVAVRRGKRWIFDPDGDFKIFPGDILIGRGTNTSIDYLKEIARGNIKVMGNE
;
A
#
# COMPACT_ATOMS: atom_id res chain seq x y z
N MET A 1 -14.12 -17.32 -2.05
CA MET A 1 -15.23 -16.45 -2.51
C MET A 1 -16.02 -15.85 -1.34
N GLU A 2 -16.25 -16.57 -0.23
CA GLU A 2 -16.98 -16.01 0.95
C GLU A 2 -16.18 -15.00 1.79
N GLU A 3 -14.85 -14.91 1.67
CA GLU A 3 -14.01 -14.06 2.55
C GLU A 3 -13.87 -12.60 2.14
N TRP A 4 -14.44 -12.21 0.98
CA TRP A 4 -14.24 -10.90 0.36
C TRP A 4 -15.55 -10.09 0.22
N ASP A 5 -16.70 -10.67 0.58
CA ASP A 5 -18.00 -9.98 0.57
C ASP A 5 -18.11 -8.84 1.61
N GLU A 6 -17.19 -8.78 2.57
CA GLU A 6 -17.13 -7.75 3.61
C GLU A 6 -16.22 -6.55 3.25
N ILE A 7 -15.49 -6.61 2.14
CA ILE A 7 -14.58 -5.53 1.73
C ILE A 7 -15.36 -4.49 0.92
N GLU A 8 -15.41 -3.27 1.44
CA GLU A 8 -16.09 -2.15 0.77
C GLU A 8 -15.26 -1.65 -0.42
N VAL A 9 -15.60 -2.13 -1.62
CA VAL A 9 -14.99 -1.70 -2.89
C VAL A 9 -15.67 -0.42 -3.41
N PRO A 10 -14.94 0.53 -4.04
CA PRO A 10 -15.56 1.70 -4.65
C PRO A 10 -16.62 1.33 -5.70
N ARG A 11 -17.65 2.16 -5.82
CA ARG A 11 -18.85 1.83 -6.60
C ARG A 11 -18.82 2.26 -8.06
N ASN A 12 -17.78 2.96 -8.51
CA ASN A 12 -17.71 3.43 -9.90
C ASN A 12 -16.34 3.15 -10.52
N VAL A 13 -16.36 3.01 -11.85
CA VAL A 13 -15.20 2.64 -12.68
C VAL A 13 -14.00 3.53 -12.42
N LYS A 14 -14.22 4.85 -12.25
CA LYS A 14 -13.13 5.81 -12.05
C LYS A 14 -12.45 5.60 -10.70
N ASP A 15 -13.21 5.48 -9.62
CA ASP A 15 -12.65 5.30 -8.28
C ASP A 15 -11.96 3.94 -8.14
N ILE A 16 -12.56 2.86 -8.66
CA ILE A 16 -11.92 1.53 -8.71
C ILE A 16 -10.58 1.62 -9.47
N PHE A 17 -10.58 2.27 -10.64
CA PHE A 17 -9.38 2.37 -11.47
C PHE A 17 -8.26 3.19 -10.81
N VAL A 18 -8.61 4.29 -10.11
CA VAL A 18 -7.65 5.06 -9.32
C VAL A 18 -7.06 4.22 -8.20
N GLU A 19 -7.90 3.43 -7.52
CA GLU A 19 -7.42 2.55 -6.45
C GLU A 19 -6.53 1.42 -6.97
N MET A 20 -6.85 0.82 -8.12
CA MET A 20 -5.98 -0.15 -8.79
C MET A 20 -4.61 0.46 -9.11
N LYS A 21 -4.58 1.66 -9.68
CA LYS A 21 -3.34 2.39 -9.97
C LYS A 21 -2.51 2.60 -8.70
N ASN A 22 -3.13 3.15 -7.65
CA ASN A 22 -2.43 3.46 -6.40
C ASN A 22 -1.94 2.19 -5.69
N THR A 23 -2.71 1.10 -5.78
CA THR A 23 -2.34 -0.23 -5.27
C THR A 23 -1.09 -0.74 -5.98
N ALA A 24 -1.08 -0.77 -7.31
CA ALA A 24 0.09 -1.23 -8.08
C ALA A 24 1.34 -0.37 -7.87
N GLU A 25 1.20 0.96 -7.77
CA GLU A 25 2.31 1.86 -7.44
C GLU A 25 2.89 1.53 -6.06
N LEU A 26 2.03 1.32 -5.04
CA LEU A 26 2.48 0.95 -3.71
C LEU A 26 3.15 -0.43 -3.69
N MET A 27 2.61 -1.41 -4.43
CA MET A 27 3.21 -2.74 -4.55
C MET A 27 4.64 -2.69 -5.08
N VAL A 28 4.89 -1.86 -6.10
CA VAL A 28 6.24 -1.69 -6.66
C VAL A 28 7.20 -1.11 -5.62
N ASP A 29 6.78 -0.06 -4.91
CA ASP A 29 7.60 0.57 -3.87
C ASP A 29 7.91 -0.41 -2.71
N LEU A 30 6.92 -1.20 -2.29
CA LEU A 30 7.06 -2.22 -1.25
C LEU A 30 7.96 -3.38 -1.70
N ALA A 31 7.81 -3.85 -2.93
CA ALA A 31 8.64 -4.94 -3.47
C ALA A 31 10.12 -4.54 -3.57
N TYR A 32 10.41 -3.29 -3.95
CA TYR A 32 11.78 -2.78 -3.91
C TYR A 32 12.31 -2.64 -2.48
N SER A 33 11.48 -2.18 -1.55
CA SER A 33 11.86 -2.05 -0.15
C SER A 33 12.11 -3.42 0.50
N SER A 34 11.28 -4.44 0.20
CA SER A 34 11.47 -5.80 0.70
C SER A 34 12.77 -6.42 0.20
N ILE A 35 13.14 -6.20 -1.07
CA ILE A 35 14.42 -6.63 -1.63
C ILE A 35 15.59 -5.91 -0.96
N LEU A 36 15.49 -4.59 -0.77
CA LEU A 36 16.58 -3.78 -0.25
C LEU A 36 16.95 -4.17 1.19
N PHE A 37 15.94 -4.44 2.02
CA PHE A 37 16.12 -4.74 3.44
C PHE A 37 16.01 -6.22 3.78
N ASN A 38 15.72 -7.07 2.79
CA ASN A 38 15.45 -8.49 2.98
C ASN A 38 14.37 -8.71 4.07
N GLU A 39 13.29 -7.92 4.02
CA GLU A 39 12.17 -7.99 4.97
C GLU A 39 11.00 -8.77 4.37
N GLU A 40 10.80 -10.00 4.84
CA GLU A 40 9.70 -10.88 4.42
C GLU A 40 8.33 -10.25 4.72
N GLU A 41 8.15 -9.56 5.85
CA GLU A 41 6.87 -8.92 6.22
C GLU A 41 6.39 -7.86 5.20
N MET A 42 7.32 -7.22 4.48
CA MET A 42 6.99 -6.29 3.40
C MET A 42 6.64 -7.03 2.12
N ALA A 43 7.34 -8.14 1.83
CA ALA A 43 7.03 -8.99 0.69
C ALA A 43 5.63 -9.64 0.83
N GLU A 44 5.28 -10.10 2.03
CA GLU A 44 3.93 -10.61 2.34
C GLU A 44 2.85 -9.54 2.09
N GLU A 45 3.12 -8.27 2.41
CA GLU A 45 2.19 -7.17 2.16
C GLU A 45 1.95 -6.94 0.66
N VAL A 46 2.97 -7.14 -0.18
CA VAL A 46 2.82 -7.08 -1.64
C VAL A 46 1.85 -8.17 -2.12
N LEU A 47 1.93 -9.39 -1.59
CA LEU A 47 1.00 -10.46 -1.97
C LEU A 47 -0.44 -10.18 -1.53
N GLU A 48 -0.63 -9.57 -0.37
CA GLU A 48 -1.95 -9.12 0.10
C GLU A 48 -2.53 -8.01 -0.78
N LEU A 49 -1.68 -7.12 -1.30
CA LEU A 49 -2.09 -6.10 -2.27
C LEU A 49 -2.38 -6.69 -3.66
N GLU A 50 -1.69 -7.76 -4.07
CA GLU A 50 -1.97 -8.52 -5.30
C GLU A 50 -3.41 -9.07 -5.25
N GLU A 51 -3.77 -9.75 -4.15
CA GLU A 51 -5.13 -10.26 -3.93
C GLU A 51 -6.18 -9.13 -3.90
N TYR A 52 -5.83 -7.98 -3.31
CA TYR A 52 -6.72 -6.82 -3.32
C TYR A 52 -6.91 -6.24 -4.73
N LEU A 53 -5.85 -6.18 -5.54
CA LEU A 53 -5.90 -5.70 -6.92
C LEU A 53 -6.75 -6.63 -7.80
N ASP A 54 -6.65 -7.94 -7.61
CA ASP A 54 -7.51 -8.93 -8.27
C ASP A 54 -9.00 -8.67 -7.98
N LEU A 55 -9.34 -8.38 -6.72
CA LEU A 55 -10.69 -8.00 -6.34
C LEU A 55 -11.14 -6.72 -7.06
N LEU A 56 -10.32 -5.68 -7.07
CA LEU A 56 -10.61 -4.43 -7.78
C LEU A 56 -10.81 -4.67 -9.28
N ASN A 57 -9.95 -5.48 -9.90
CA ASN A 57 -10.03 -5.83 -11.32
C ASN A 57 -11.34 -6.56 -11.65
N TYR A 58 -11.76 -7.50 -10.81
CA TYR A 58 -13.07 -8.15 -10.92
C TYR A 58 -14.22 -7.14 -10.91
N HIS A 59 -14.24 -6.23 -9.93
CA HIS A 59 -15.28 -5.21 -9.84
C HIS A 59 -15.26 -4.22 -11.01
N LEU A 60 -14.07 -3.81 -11.47
CA LEU A 60 -13.91 -2.96 -12.64
C LEU A 60 -14.55 -3.60 -13.88
N MET A 61 -14.26 -4.89 -14.11
CA MET A 61 -14.80 -5.67 -15.24
C MET A 61 -16.32 -5.75 -15.18
N VAL A 62 -16.90 -6.04 -14.02
CA VAL A 62 -18.36 -6.09 -13.85
C VAL A 62 -19.00 -4.73 -14.19
N HIS A 63 -18.43 -3.63 -13.69
CA HIS A 63 -18.98 -2.28 -13.94
C HIS A 63 -18.81 -1.86 -15.40
N ALA A 64 -17.66 -2.17 -16.01
CA ALA A 64 -17.37 -1.94 -17.41
C ALA A 64 -18.39 -2.67 -18.32
N VAL A 65 -18.62 -3.96 -18.09
CA VAL A 65 -19.56 -4.76 -18.89
C VAL A 65 -20.99 -4.23 -18.77
N LEU A 66 -21.43 -3.84 -17.57
CA LEU A 66 -22.78 -3.31 -17.34
C LEU A 66 -22.99 -1.90 -17.93
N ALA A 67 -21.92 -1.13 -18.09
CA ALA A 67 -21.95 0.23 -18.64
C ALA A 67 -21.99 0.26 -20.18
N ALA A 68 -21.41 -0.73 -20.86
CA ALA A 68 -21.31 -0.79 -22.32
C ALA A 68 -22.64 -1.22 -23.00
N ARG A 69 -23.56 -0.27 -23.26
CA ARG A 69 -24.88 -0.58 -23.87
C ARG A 69 -24.93 -0.35 -25.39
N ARG A 70 -23.93 0.34 -25.94
CA ARG A 70 -23.81 0.67 -27.37
C ARG A 70 -22.39 0.43 -27.86
N PRO A 71 -22.17 0.16 -29.17
CA PRO A 71 -20.83 -0.06 -29.72
C PRO A 71 -19.82 1.05 -29.37
N LYS A 72 -20.23 2.32 -29.47
CA LYS A 72 -19.37 3.46 -29.12
C LYS A 72 -18.98 3.52 -27.64
N GLU A 73 -19.85 3.06 -26.73
CA GLU A 73 -19.55 2.99 -25.30
C GLU A 73 -18.59 1.82 -25.02
N ALA A 74 -18.79 0.69 -25.71
CA ALA A 74 -17.88 -0.45 -25.64
C ALA A 74 -16.46 -0.07 -26.07
N GLU A 75 -16.30 0.69 -27.16
CA GLU A 75 -14.99 1.19 -27.62
C GLU A 75 -14.28 2.03 -26.56
N GLN A 76 -15.00 2.91 -25.83
CA GLN A 76 -14.42 3.71 -24.75
C GLN A 76 -13.99 2.85 -23.56
N ILE A 77 -14.81 1.85 -23.23
CA ILE A 77 -14.55 0.94 -22.12
C ILE A 77 -13.36 0.04 -22.43
N THR A 78 -13.15 -0.38 -23.68
CA THR A 78 -11.97 -1.14 -24.10
C THR A 78 -10.66 -0.45 -23.71
N SER A 79 -10.58 0.88 -23.85
CA SER A 79 -9.38 1.62 -23.44
C SER A 79 -9.11 1.52 -21.93
N ILE A 80 -10.16 1.58 -21.11
CA ILE A 80 -10.04 1.43 -19.65
C ILE A 80 -9.56 0.03 -19.30
N LEU A 81 -10.14 -1.00 -19.94
CA LEU A 81 -9.75 -2.39 -19.71
C LEU A 81 -8.30 -2.69 -20.12
N HIS A 82 -7.82 -2.11 -21.23
CA HIS A 82 -6.41 -2.24 -21.61
C HIS A 82 -5.46 -1.64 -20.57
N MET A 83 -5.81 -0.48 -20.00
CA MET A 83 -4.96 0.11 -18.95
C MET A 83 -5.05 -0.70 -17.66
N ALA A 84 -6.23 -1.24 -17.31
CA ALA A 84 -6.40 -2.10 -16.15
C ALA A 84 -5.56 -3.37 -16.26
N HIS A 85 -5.50 -3.98 -17.44
CA HIS A 85 -4.61 -5.12 -17.70
C HIS A 85 -3.14 -4.75 -17.54
N ALA A 86 -2.71 -3.57 -18.00
CA ALA A 86 -1.33 -3.13 -17.79
C ALA A 86 -1.01 -2.91 -16.30
N ILE A 87 -1.98 -2.44 -15.50
CA ILE A 87 -1.85 -2.32 -14.05
C ILE A 87 -1.76 -3.71 -13.38
N ASP A 88 -2.55 -4.68 -13.85
CA ASP A 88 -2.49 -6.08 -13.42
C ASP A 88 -1.11 -6.71 -13.72
N ASP A 89 -0.57 -6.50 -14.92
CA ASP A 89 0.78 -6.95 -15.27
C ASP A 89 1.86 -6.34 -14.36
N MET A 90 1.71 -5.05 -13.97
CA MET A 90 2.61 -4.40 -13.02
C MET A 90 2.50 -5.01 -11.61
N SER A 91 1.27 -5.30 -11.16
CA SER A 91 0.98 -5.97 -9.89
C SER A 91 1.65 -7.34 -9.82
N ASN A 92 1.46 -8.17 -10.84
CA ASN A 92 2.04 -9.51 -10.93
C ASN A 92 3.57 -9.45 -10.91
N ALA A 93 4.17 -8.48 -11.62
CA ALA A 93 5.62 -8.29 -11.61
C ALA A 93 6.17 -7.86 -10.23
N ALA A 94 5.45 -7.01 -9.50
CA ALA A 94 5.81 -6.63 -8.14
C ALA A 94 5.70 -7.83 -7.17
N ALA A 95 4.65 -8.65 -7.32
CA ALA A 95 4.50 -9.88 -6.55
C ALA A 95 5.59 -10.91 -6.84
N ASP A 96 6.05 -11.02 -8.09
CA ASP A 96 7.18 -11.88 -8.45
C ASP A 96 8.48 -11.43 -7.74
N LEU A 97 8.74 -10.12 -7.64
CA LEU A 97 9.86 -9.57 -6.87
C LEU A 97 9.73 -9.90 -5.37
N ALA A 98 8.54 -9.76 -4.80
CA ALA A 98 8.27 -10.09 -3.41
C ALA A 98 8.47 -11.59 -3.12
N LYS A 99 8.00 -12.47 -4.02
CA LYS A 99 8.18 -13.93 -3.90
C LYS A 99 9.65 -14.32 -3.82
N MET A 100 10.56 -13.62 -4.52
CA MET A 100 12.00 -13.88 -4.40
C MET A 100 12.53 -13.71 -2.97
N VAL A 101 12.00 -12.72 -2.22
CA VAL A 101 12.37 -12.48 -0.83
C VAL A 101 11.80 -13.59 0.07
N ILE A 102 10.53 -13.94 -0.13
CA ILE A 102 9.84 -15.00 0.64
C ILE A 102 10.52 -16.37 0.42
N ASP A 103 10.94 -16.66 -0.81
CA ASP A 103 11.63 -17.90 -1.15
C ASP A 103 13.09 -17.92 -0.65
N GLY A 104 13.57 -16.82 -0.04
CA GLY A 104 14.92 -16.70 0.51
C GLY A 104 16.01 -16.73 -0.57
N VAL A 105 15.72 -16.21 -1.77
CA VAL A 105 16.68 -16.19 -2.89
C VAL A 105 17.81 -15.23 -2.57
N GLU A 106 19.05 -15.74 -2.59
CA GLU A 106 20.24 -14.89 -2.39
C GLU A 106 20.48 -14.02 -3.64
N LEU A 107 20.20 -12.72 -3.51
CA LEU A 107 20.35 -11.75 -4.59
C LEU A 107 21.80 -11.28 -4.73
N HIS A 108 22.27 -11.15 -5.96
CA HIS A 108 23.59 -10.59 -6.22
C HIS A 108 23.63 -9.10 -5.82
N PRO A 109 24.71 -8.60 -5.19
CA PRO A 109 24.78 -7.21 -4.69
C PRO A 109 24.46 -6.11 -5.70
N VAL A 110 24.69 -6.37 -6.99
CA VAL A 110 24.34 -5.44 -8.08
C VAL A 110 22.84 -5.07 -8.11
N ILE A 111 21.96 -5.96 -7.65
CA ILE A 111 20.51 -5.74 -7.64
C ILE A 111 20.17 -4.72 -6.55
N THR A 112 20.68 -4.92 -5.33
CA THR A 112 20.48 -3.99 -4.22
C THR A 112 21.16 -2.65 -4.48
N GLU A 113 22.36 -2.63 -5.08
CA GLU A 113 23.04 -1.40 -5.51
C GLU A 113 22.25 -0.61 -6.57
N ALA A 114 21.57 -1.30 -7.49
CA ALA A 114 20.73 -0.64 -8.49
C ALA A 114 19.46 -0.01 -7.89
N ILE A 115 18.95 -0.56 -6.78
CA ILE A 115 17.76 -0.06 -6.07
C ILE A 115 18.12 1.07 -5.09
N LEU A 116 19.30 1.02 -4.47
CA LEU A 116 19.81 1.97 -3.47
C LEU A 116 19.90 3.45 -3.93
N GLY A 117 19.63 3.76 -5.20
CA GLY A 117 19.61 5.13 -5.72
C GLY A 117 18.48 6.02 -5.20
N SER A 118 17.49 5.48 -4.46
CA SER A 118 16.39 6.24 -3.86
C SER A 118 16.70 6.67 -2.42
N GLU A 119 16.65 7.98 -2.13
CA GLU A 119 16.87 8.53 -0.78
C GLU A 119 15.72 8.21 0.21
N GLU A 120 14.53 7.88 -0.31
CA GLU A 120 13.35 7.52 0.48
C GLU A 120 12.91 6.08 0.18
N ILE A 121 12.37 5.41 1.21
CA ILE A 121 11.86 4.04 1.16
C ILE A 121 10.41 4.00 1.61
N ILE A 122 9.74 2.87 1.37
CA ILE A 122 8.46 2.55 2.01
C ILE A 122 8.70 1.56 3.15
N GLY A 123 8.06 1.80 4.28
CA GLY A 123 8.11 0.93 5.44
C GLY A 123 6.74 0.60 6.01
N LYS A 124 6.62 -0.59 6.59
CA LYS A 124 5.45 -1.07 7.34
C LYS A 124 5.57 -0.73 8.82
N ILE A 125 4.53 -0.15 9.40
CA ILE A 125 4.49 0.29 10.80
C ILE A 125 3.23 -0.24 11.48
N PHE A 126 3.38 -1.22 12.37
CA PHE A 126 2.28 -1.75 13.18
C PHE A 126 2.00 -0.87 14.40
N VAL A 127 0.73 -0.49 14.61
CA VAL A 127 0.29 0.34 15.74
C VAL A 127 -0.20 -0.53 16.90
N SER A 128 0.55 -0.53 18.00
CA SER A 128 0.15 -1.20 19.25
C SER A 128 -0.91 -0.41 20.01
N ALA A 129 -1.61 -1.09 20.93
CA ALA A 129 -2.61 -0.45 21.78
C ALA A 129 -2.00 0.57 22.77
N GLU A 130 -0.70 0.42 23.06
CA GLU A 130 0.06 1.25 23.99
C GLU A 130 0.67 2.50 23.33
N SER A 131 0.55 2.63 22.00
CA SER A 131 1.13 3.75 21.25
C SER A 131 0.43 5.07 21.52
N ILE A 132 1.21 6.16 21.54
CA ILE A 132 0.69 7.53 21.59
C ILE A 132 -0.01 7.98 20.30
N LEU A 133 0.11 7.19 19.22
CA LEU A 133 -0.62 7.40 17.97
C LEU A 133 -2.12 7.10 18.12
N VAL A 134 -2.46 6.18 19.03
CA VAL A 134 -3.81 5.65 19.16
C VAL A 134 -4.78 6.76 19.54
N GLY A 135 -5.85 6.87 18.76
CA GLY A 135 -6.93 7.81 19.00
C GLY A 135 -6.64 9.25 18.59
N LYS A 136 -5.50 9.52 17.94
CA LYS A 136 -5.19 10.81 17.31
C LYS A 136 -5.44 10.77 15.80
N THR A 137 -5.67 11.93 15.20
CA THR A 137 -5.75 12.06 13.74
C THR A 137 -4.38 12.32 13.11
N LEU A 138 -4.25 12.10 11.79
CA LEU A 138 -3.01 12.41 11.08
C LEU A 138 -2.65 13.90 11.13
N GLU A 139 -3.63 14.80 11.08
CA GLU A 139 -3.44 16.24 11.21
C GLU A 139 -2.97 16.64 12.62
N GLU A 140 -3.52 16.01 13.67
CA GLU A 140 -3.08 16.25 15.06
C GLU A 140 -1.63 15.78 15.29
N LEU A 141 -1.23 14.71 14.59
CA LEU A 141 0.08 14.10 14.74
C LEU A 141 1.16 14.76 13.89
N ASP A 142 0.81 15.33 12.74
CA ASP A 142 1.71 15.91 11.74
C ASP A 142 3.01 15.07 11.57
N LEU A 143 2.83 13.77 11.27
CA LEU A 143 3.94 12.79 11.25
C LEU A 143 5.04 13.18 10.26
N ALA A 144 4.67 13.81 9.16
CA ALA A 144 5.61 14.32 8.18
C ALA A 144 6.58 15.33 8.82
N ALA A 145 6.07 16.31 9.58
CA ALA A 145 6.91 17.30 10.25
C ALA A 145 7.64 16.72 11.47
N ASN A 146 6.97 15.87 12.25
CA ASN A 146 7.47 15.40 13.55
C ASN A 146 8.41 14.20 13.47
N THR A 147 8.27 13.36 12.44
CA THR A 147 9.08 12.14 12.29
C THR A 147 9.78 12.05 10.93
N GLY A 148 9.43 12.92 9.98
CA GLY A 148 9.92 12.82 8.60
C GLY A 148 9.32 11.64 7.83
N VAL A 149 8.15 11.15 8.27
CA VAL A 149 7.45 10.04 7.61
C VAL A 149 6.10 10.50 7.11
N TRP A 150 5.88 10.32 5.80
CA TRP A 150 4.60 10.55 5.16
C TRP A 150 3.78 9.25 5.13
N ILE A 151 2.58 9.25 5.68
CA ILE A 151 1.69 8.08 5.58
C ILE A 151 1.05 8.07 4.21
N VAL A 152 1.32 7.04 3.41
CA VAL A 152 0.80 6.88 2.04
C VAL A 152 -0.40 5.94 1.97
N ALA A 153 -0.49 5.01 2.91
CA ALA A 153 -1.64 4.12 3.05
C ALA A 153 -1.79 3.61 4.48
N VAL A 154 -2.99 3.15 4.82
CA VAL A 154 -3.28 2.44 6.06
C VAL A 154 -4.07 1.19 5.73
N ARG A 155 -3.61 0.04 6.25
CA ARG A 155 -4.38 -1.20 6.27
C ARG A 155 -5.07 -1.36 7.62
N ARG A 156 -6.40 -1.49 7.58
CA ARG A 156 -7.25 -1.77 8.75
C ARG A 156 -7.99 -3.07 8.52
N GLY A 157 -7.50 -4.14 9.13
CA GLY A 157 -7.97 -5.50 8.83
C GLY A 157 -7.71 -5.84 7.37
N LYS A 158 -8.78 -6.10 6.60
CA LYS A 158 -8.72 -6.38 5.16
C LYS A 158 -8.93 -5.16 4.26
N ARG A 159 -9.17 -3.98 4.84
CA ARG A 159 -9.43 -2.75 4.07
C ARG A 159 -8.15 -1.94 3.93
N TRP A 160 -7.93 -1.46 2.71
CA TRP A 160 -6.91 -0.47 2.39
C TRP A 160 -7.51 0.94 2.34
N ILE A 161 -6.79 1.90 2.88
CA ILE A 161 -7.09 3.33 2.82
C ILE A 161 -5.85 4.01 2.25
N PHE A 162 -5.90 4.38 0.97
CA PHE A 162 -4.83 5.10 0.29
C PHE A 162 -5.00 6.60 0.48
N ASP A 163 -3.87 7.32 0.59
CA ASP A 163 -3.81 8.77 0.78
C ASP A 163 -4.79 9.25 1.87
N PRO A 164 -4.66 8.72 3.11
CA PRO A 164 -5.58 9.06 4.19
C PRO A 164 -5.55 10.56 4.49
N ASP A 165 -6.73 11.18 4.52
CA ASP A 165 -6.90 12.59 4.83
C ASP A 165 -6.46 12.92 6.28
N GLY A 166 -6.25 14.21 6.57
CA GLY A 166 -5.80 14.68 7.89
C GLY A 166 -6.72 14.32 9.06
N ASP A 167 -8.02 14.11 8.81
CA ASP A 167 -9.00 13.69 9.82
C ASP A 167 -8.99 12.17 10.08
N PHE A 168 -8.19 11.40 9.34
CA PHE A 168 -8.04 9.96 9.54
C PHE A 168 -7.55 9.66 10.94
N LYS A 169 -8.35 8.90 11.69
CA LYS A 169 -8.05 8.52 13.07
C LYS A 169 -7.37 7.16 13.14
N ILE A 170 -6.23 7.09 13.83
CA ILE A 170 -5.46 5.86 14.03
C ILE A 170 -6.06 5.04 15.18
N PHE A 171 -6.20 3.73 14.97
CA PHE A 171 -6.65 2.76 15.96
C PHE A 171 -5.62 1.64 16.18
N PRO A 172 -5.67 0.94 17.33
CA PRO A 172 -4.82 -0.22 17.56
C PRO A 172 -5.03 -1.29 16.50
N GLY A 173 -3.94 -1.90 16.04
CA GLY A 173 -3.96 -2.91 14.98
C GLY A 173 -3.98 -2.34 13.56
N ASP A 174 -4.03 -1.01 13.40
CA ASP A 174 -3.74 -0.40 12.10
C ASP A 174 -2.29 -0.70 11.69
N ILE A 175 -2.10 -0.93 10.40
CA ILE A 175 -0.79 -1.01 9.77
C ILE A 175 -0.64 0.25 8.92
N LEU A 176 0.24 1.14 9.32
CA LEU A 176 0.57 2.34 8.55
C LEU A 176 1.67 1.99 7.54
N ILE A 177 1.52 2.48 6.32
CA ILE A 177 2.54 2.42 5.30
C ILE A 177 3.13 3.82 5.15
N GLY A 178 4.40 3.96 5.52
CA GLY A 178 5.10 5.23 5.59
C GLY A 178 6.17 5.36 4.51
N ARG A 179 6.30 6.55 3.92
CA ARG A 179 7.44 6.95 3.09
C ARG A 179 8.38 7.86 3.88
N GLY A 180 9.67 7.55 3.84
CA GLY A 180 10.70 8.38 4.47
C GLY A 180 12.07 7.71 4.45
N THR A 181 13.03 8.28 5.18
CA THR A 181 14.34 7.64 5.36
C THR A 181 14.21 6.39 6.23
N ASN A 182 15.11 5.41 6.09
CA ASN A 182 15.11 4.21 6.93
C ASN A 182 15.10 4.56 8.44
N THR A 183 15.90 5.54 8.83
CA THR A 183 15.96 6.02 10.21
C THR A 183 14.65 6.67 10.69
N SER A 184 13.94 7.38 9.81
CA SER A 184 12.64 7.98 10.13
C SER A 184 11.56 6.92 10.31
N ILE A 185 11.57 5.90 9.45
CA ILE A 185 10.67 4.74 9.53
C ILE A 185 10.90 3.97 10.85
N ASP A 186 12.15 3.66 11.17
CA ASP A 186 12.49 2.96 12.42
C ASP A 186 12.09 3.76 13.66
N TYR A 187 12.31 5.08 13.63
CA TYR A 187 11.86 5.97 14.70
C TYR A 187 10.33 5.92 14.89
N LEU A 188 9.57 5.98 13.79
CA LEU A 188 8.11 5.87 13.86
C LEU A 188 7.65 4.46 14.31
N LYS A 189 8.34 3.38 13.91
CA LYS A 189 8.08 2.01 14.41
C LYS A 189 8.18 1.96 15.94
N GLU A 190 9.17 2.61 16.55
CA GLU A 190 9.32 2.62 18.01
C GLU A 190 8.24 3.44 18.73
N ILE A 191 7.76 4.52 18.11
CA ILE A 191 6.60 5.28 18.61
C ILE A 191 5.31 4.44 18.47
N ALA A 192 5.13 3.77 17.34
CA ALA A 192 3.98 2.91 17.05
C ALA A 192 3.93 1.65 17.93
N ARG A 193 5.07 1.17 18.43
CA ARG A 193 5.13 0.11 19.45
C ARG A 193 4.80 0.59 20.86
N GLY A 194 4.83 1.90 21.10
CA GLY A 194 4.65 2.50 22.44
C GLY A 194 5.92 2.54 23.29
N ASN A 195 7.09 2.23 22.70
CA ASN A 195 8.39 2.32 23.36
C ASN A 195 8.81 3.78 23.56
N ILE A 196 8.49 4.63 22.58
CA ILE A 196 8.68 6.08 22.65
C ILE A 196 7.33 6.74 22.91
N LYS A 197 7.24 7.49 24.01
CA LYS A 197 6.00 8.13 24.49
C LYS A 197 5.94 9.64 24.25
N VAL A 198 6.92 10.19 23.55
CA VAL A 198 7.03 11.61 23.24
C VAL A 198 7.46 11.76 21.78
N MET A 199 6.74 12.57 21.02
CA MET A 199 7.17 13.03 19.69
C MET A 199 7.77 14.43 19.82
N GLY A 200 8.66 14.81 18.90
CA GLY A 200 9.39 16.08 18.97
C GLY A 200 8.52 17.31 19.30
N ASN A 201 9.06 18.17 20.18
CA ASN A 201 8.50 19.42 20.73
C ASN A 201 7.43 19.34 21.84
N GLU A 202 7.47 18.32 22.71
CA GLU A 202 6.95 18.41 24.09
C GLU A 202 8.00 18.02 25.13
#